data_AF-A0AAD7CMA2-F1
#
_entry.id   AF-A0AAD7CMA2-F1
#
_cell.length_a   1.000
_cell.length_b   1.000
_cell.length_c   1.000
_cell.angle_alpha   90.00
_cell.angle_beta   90.00
_cell.angle_gamma   90.00
#
_symmetry.space_group_name_H-M   'P 1'
#
loop_
_entity.id
_entity.type
_entity.pdbx_description
1 polymer ?
#
loop_
_entity_poly.entity_id
_entity_poly.type
_entity_poly.pdbx_seq_one_letter_code
_entity_poly.pdbx_strand_id
1 'polypeptide(L)'
;LASVKKNEAFPYAFDNGNPALVCQQGTQLLIQQHDDKVQRVCHLCGDRPGNWRAHISTHILRFIRGVNEALRLPVGPSLPCGFCARSNLQECEVHLSKKGKATHITTNCHMVSTFHYKPAEQGSKTTPCRNVPVVCGLCFPDPPRPGAVQRAQWRYNMAEHVSIAHSEYSSPLSPGGTRLPHEVWESMKLDPTEETALGIPTASIPRVFEDVAGPDEGVDRADVVGKKRAAKKSAPGTSQRRRTGA
;
A
#
# COMPACT_ATOMS: atom_id res chain seq x y z
N LEU A 1 39.04 9.68 -20.72
CA LEU A 1 38.29 10.49 -19.74
C LEU A 1 38.43 11.95 -20.16
N ALA A 2 37.34 12.69 -20.28
CA ALA A 2 37.42 14.12 -20.60
C ALA A 2 38.13 14.86 -19.46
N SER A 3 39.05 15.76 -19.80
CA SER A 3 39.75 16.60 -18.81
C SER A 3 38.76 17.59 -18.19
N VAL A 4 38.78 17.73 -16.87
CA VAL A 4 37.97 18.73 -16.18
C VAL A 4 38.79 20.01 -16.10
N LYS A 5 38.26 21.09 -16.68
CA LYS A 5 38.88 22.42 -16.58
C LYS A 5 38.85 22.87 -15.11
N LYS A 6 39.99 23.29 -14.56
CA LYS A 6 40.00 24.06 -13.31
C LYS A 6 39.24 25.36 -13.57
N ASN A 7 38.02 25.44 -13.06
CA ASN A 7 37.20 26.65 -13.15
C ASN A 7 36.78 27.02 -11.73
N GLU A 8 36.98 28.27 -11.33
CA GLU A 8 36.64 28.77 -9.99
C GLU A 8 35.16 29.09 -9.83
N ALA A 9 34.38 28.96 -10.91
CA ALA A 9 32.95 29.23 -10.94
C ALA A 9 32.12 27.94 -10.92
N PHE A 10 31.11 27.92 -10.05
CA PHE A 10 30.13 26.84 -9.95
C PHE A 10 28.94 27.11 -10.91
N PRO A 11 28.38 26.08 -11.59
CA PRO A 11 28.77 24.66 -11.56
C PRO A 11 29.98 24.33 -12.44
N TYR A 12 30.75 23.30 -12.05
CA TYR A 12 31.89 22.79 -12.83
C TYR A 12 31.45 22.42 -14.26
N ALA A 13 32.27 22.75 -15.26
CA ALA A 13 32.01 22.45 -16.67
C ALA A 13 33.20 21.72 -17.30
N PHE A 14 32.90 20.81 -18.24
CA PHE A 14 33.90 20.23 -19.14
C PHE A 14 34.40 21.29 -20.13
N ASP A 15 35.50 21.00 -20.84
CA ASP A 15 36.12 21.94 -21.81
C ASP A 15 35.19 22.37 -22.96
N ASN A 16 34.12 21.61 -23.20
CA ASN A 16 33.06 21.91 -24.17
C ASN A 16 31.92 22.79 -23.62
N GLY A 17 32.03 23.29 -22.39
CA GLY A 17 31.02 24.12 -21.74
C GLY A 17 29.84 23.35 -21.12
N ASN A 18 29.80 22.02 -21.25
CA ASN A 18 28.75 21.21 -20.63
C ASN A 18 29.01 21.03 -19.14
N PRO A 19 27.96 21.06 -18.28
CA PRO A 19 28.12 20.86 -16.85
C PRO A 19 28.70 19.48 -16.53
N ALA A 20 29.78 19.46 -15.75
CA ALA A 20 30.61 18.29 -15.48
C ALA A 20 29.95 17.27 -14.51
N LEU A 21 28.90 17.68 -13.81
CA LEU A 21 28.23 16.87 -12.78
C LEU A 21 26.89 16.26 -13.23
N VAL A 22 26.53 16.33 -14.52
CA VAL A 22 25.28 15.73 -14.99
C VAL A 22 25.54 14.28 -15.42
N CYS A 23 25.20 13.34 -14.54
CA CYS A 23 25.10 11.93 -14.92
C CYS A 23 23.87 11.74 -15.81
N GLN A 24 24.04 11.82 -17.14
CA GLN A 24 22.92 11.67 -18.09
C GLN A 24 22.12 10.39 -17.87
N GLN A 25 22.80 9.28 -17.57
CA GLN A 25 22.15 8.00 -17.26
C GLN A 25 21.31 8.09 -15.98
N GLY A 26 21.84 8.71 -14.92
CA GLY A 26 21.11 8.97 -13.68
C GLY A 26 19.92 9.91 -13.89
N THR A 27 20.08 10.96 -14.69
CA THR A 27 18.98 11.87 -15.06
C THR A 27 17.89 11.15 -15.84
N GLN A 28 18.24 10.30 -16.81
CA GLN A 28 17.26 9.51 -17.55
C GLN A 28 16.53 8.50 -16.66
N LEU A 29 17.25 7.83 -15.76
CA LEU A 29 16.64 6.94 -14.76
C LEU A 29 15.68 7.71 -13.85
N LEU A 30 16.06 8.90 -13.37
CA LEU A 30 15.19 9.75 -12.57
C LEU A 30 13.96 10.24 -13.35
N ILE A 31 14.10 10.62 -14.62
CA ILE A 31 12.96 11.01 -15.47
C ILE A 31 12.00 9.82 -15.66
N GLN A 32 12.52 8.62 -15.92
CA GLN A 32 11.70 7.41 -16.02
C GLN A 32 11.02 7.03 -14.69
N GLN A 33 11.69 7.29 -13.57
CA GLN A 33 11.18 7.00 -12.22
C GLN A 33 10.19 8.04 -11.69
N HIS A 34 10.28 9.31 -12.12
CA HIS A 34 9.50 10.41 -11.54
C HIS A 34 8.45 11.01 -12.46
N ASP A 35 8.50 10.77 -13.76
CA ASP A 35 7.44 11.22 -14.65
C ASP A 35 6.34 10.14 -14.71
N ASP A 36 5.30 10.32 -13.90
CA ASP A 36 4.07 9.50 -13.94
C ASP A 36 3.41 9.53 -15.34
N LYS A 37 3.79 10.47 -16.22
CA LYS A 37 3.32 10.56 -17.61
C LYS A 37 4.16 9.73 -18.58
N VAL A 38 5.39 9.32 -18.22
CA VAL A 38 6.17 8.39 -19.04
C VAL A 38 5.51 7.03 -18.88
N GLN A 39 4.84 6.57 -19.94
CA GLN A 39 4.24 5.24 -20.00
C GLN A 39 5.30 4.18 -19.70
N ARG A 40 5.33 3.71 -18.44
CA ARG A 40 6.24 2.65 -17.99
C ARG A 40 5.84 1.34 -18.65
N VAL A 41 6.84 0.56 -19.03
CA VAL A 41 6.65 -0.80 -19.55
C VAL A 41 6.71 -1.77 -18.38
N CYS A 42 5.70 -2.62 -18.25
CA CYS A 42 5.67 -3.70 -17.27
C CYS A 42 6.82 -4.67 -17.53
N HIS A 43 7.68 -4.88 -16.55
CA HIS A 43 8.79 -5.83 -16.67
C HIS A 43 8.32 -7.29 -16.59
N LEU A 44 7.11 -7.54 -16.06
CA LEU A 44 6.53 -8.87 -15.99
C LEU A 44 5.92 -9.28 -17.33
N CYS A 45 5.08 -8.46 -17.98
CA CYS A 45 4.41 -8.85 -19.23
C CYS A 45 4.83 -8.05 -20.47
N GLY A 46 5.38 -6.84 -20.30
CA GLY A 46 5.73 -5.93 -21.40
C GLY A 46 4.67 -4.90 -21.77
N ASP A 47 3.53 -4.87 -21.09
CA ASP A 47 2.45 -3.92 -21.37
C ASP A 47 2.74 -2.51 -20.84
N ARG A 48 1.95 -1.52 -21.27
CA ARG A 48 2.04 -0.13 -20.80
C ARG A 48 0.74 0.28 -20.07
N PRO A 49 0.57 -0.11 -18.80
CA PRO A 49 -0.68 0.14 -18.09
C PRO A 49 -0.84 1.62 -17.70
N GLY A 50 -2.06 2.14 -17.80
CA GLY A 50 -2.39 3.47 -17.28
C GLY A 50 -2.44 3.53 -15.75
N ASN A 51 -2.70 2.40 -15.08
CA ASN A 51 -2.66 2.27 -13.62
C ASN A 51 -1.66 1.20 -13.22
N TRP A 52 -0.43 1.63 -12.93
CA TRP A 52 0.69 0.74 -12.65
C TRP A 52 0.43 -0.19 -11.45
N ARG A 53 -0.03 0.37 -10.31
CA ARG A 53 -0.32 -0.39 -9.09
C ARG A 53 -1.35 -1.49 -9.35
N ALA A 54 -2.47 -1.14 -9.98
CA ALA A 54 -3.54 -2.11 -10.23
C ALA A 54 -3.04 -3.22 -11.15
N HIS A 55 -2.28 -2.89 -12.19
CA HIS A 55 -1.71 -3.87 -13.11
C HIS A 55 -0.74 -4.85 -12.43
N ILE A 56 0.22 -4.34 -11.64
CA ILE A 56 1.16 -5.21 -10.91
C ILE A 56 0.42 -6.07 -9.87
N SER A 57 -0.59 -5.50 -9.22
CA SER A 57 -1.40 -6.25 -8.25
C SER A 57 -2.19 -7.38 -8.90
N THR A 58 -2.66 -7.23 -10.14
CA THR A 58 -3.29 -8.31 -10.90
C THR A 58 -2.35 -9.51 -11.05
N HIS A 59 -1.09 -9.28 -11.41
CA HIS A 59 -0.10 -10.35 -11.53
C HIS A 59 0.17 -11.03 -10.19
N ILE A 60 0.29 -10.25 -9.11
CA ILE A 60 0.47 -10.79 -7.76
C ILE A 60 -0.72 -11.68 -7.36
N LEU A 61 -1.95 -11.20 -7.58
CA LEU A 61 -3.14 -11.96 -7.22
C LEU A 61 -3.25 -13.25 -8.04
N ARG A 62 -3.03 -13.18 -9.35
CA ARG A 62 -3.02 -14.35 -10.23
C ARG A 62 -1.99 -15.38 -9.81
N PHE A 63 -0.79 -14.94 -9.46
CA PHE A 63 0.26 -15.78 -8.90
C PHE A 63 -0.19 -16.48 -7.61
N ILE A 64 -0.72 -15.75 -6.63
CA ILE A 64 -1.22 -16.30 -5.36
C ILE A 64 -2.36 -17.31 -5.58
N ARG A 65 -3.16 -17.13 -6.64
CA ARG A 65 -4.26 -18.03 -7.01
C ARG A 65 -3.85 -19.18 -7.94
N GLY A 66 -2.57 -19.31 -8.26
CA GLY A 66 -2.08 -20.35 -9.17
C GLY A 66 -2.57 -20.20 -10.61
N VAL A 67 -2.98 -19.00 -11.01
CA VAL A 67 -3.36 -18.69 -12.39
C VAL A 67 -2.09 -18.55 -13.21
N ASN A 68 -1.93 -19.40 -14.22
CA ASN A 68 -0.77 -19.37 -15.10
C ASN A 68 -0.83 -18.14 -16.03
N GLU A 69 0.23 -17.34 -16.03
CA GLU A 69 0.40 -16.19 -16.90
C GLU A 69 1.70 -16.31 -17.69
N ALA A 70 1.66 -15.96 -18.98
CA ALA A 70 2.85 -15.90 -19.82
C ALA A 70 3.65 -14.62 -19.51
N LEU A 71 4.39 -14.64 -18.39
CA LEU A 71 5.24 -13.53 -17.97
C LEU A 71 6.67 -13.69 -18.50
N ARG A 72 7.28 -12.57 -18.87
CA ARG A 72 8.71 -12.42 -19.19
C ARG A 72 9.58 -12.63 -17.95
N LEU A 73 9.10 -12.19 -16.79
CA LEU A 73 9.74 -12.36 -15.49
C LEU A 73 8.72 -12.88 -14.46
N PRO A 74 9.10 -13.79 -13.56
CA PRO A 74 8.18 -14.31 -12.56
C PRO A 74 7.86 -13.28 -11.47
N VAL A 75 6.67 -13.42 -10.87
CA VAL A 75 6.35 -12.77 -9.60
C VAL A 75 7.22 -13.36 -8.49
N GLY A 76 7.67 -12.51 -7.57
CA GLY A 76 8.47 -12.93 -6.42
C GLY A 76 7.70 -13.91 -5.54
N PRO A 77 8.36 -14.95 -5.01
CA PRO A 77 7.65 -16.09 -4.41
C PRO A 77 7.11 -15.82 -3.01
N SER A 78 7.58 -14.77 -2.31
CA SER A 78 7.17 -14.50 -0.94
C SER A 78 7.02 -13.01 -0.67
N LEU A 79 5.86 -12.60 -0.17
CA LEU A 79 5.52 -11.21 0.15
C LEU A 79 5.92 -10.21 -0.96
N PRO A 80 5.52 -10.43 -2.23
CA PRO A 80 5.94 -9.60 -3.36
C PRO A 80 5.50 -8.13 -3.19
N CYS A 81 6.34 -7.20 -3.61
CA CYS A 81 6.05 -5.77 -3.55
C CYS A 81 4.88 -5.39 -4.47
N GLY A 82 3.85 -4.68 -3.98
CA GLY A 82 2.74 -4.20 -4.80
C GLY A 82 3.09 -3.18 -5.89
N PHE A 83 4.35 -2.72 -5.97
CA PHE A 83 4.83 -1.83 -7.03
C PHE A 83 5.71 -2.51 -8.07
N CYS A 84 6.49 -3.53 -7.70
CA CYS A 84 7.40 -4.19 -8.64
C CYS A 84 7.27 -5.72 -8.67
N ALA A 85 6.35 -6.29 -7.90
CA ALA A 85 6.15 -7.73 -7.72
C ALA A 85 7.38 -8.55 -7.30
N ARG A 86 8.51 -7.92 -6.96
CA ARG A 86 9.71 -8.63 -6.48
C ARG A 86 9.61 -8.86 -4.97
N SER A 87 10.27 -9.91 -4.51
CA SER A 87 10.36 -10.31 -3.10
C SER A 87 11.73 -9.99 -2.52
N ASN A 88 11.82 -9.93 -1.19
CA ASN A 88 13.08 -9.87 -0.43
C ASN A 88 14.00 -8.68 -0.76
N LEU A 89 13.42 -7.57 -1.23
CA LEU A 89 14.14 -6.32 -1.49
C LEU A 89 13.87 -5.33 -0.37
N GLN A 90 14.92 -4.90 0.34
CA GLN A 90 14.79 -3.95 1.44
C GLN A 90 14.20 -2.61 0.98
N GLU A 91 14.54 -2.17 -0.24
CA GLU A 91 13.97 -0.95 -0.80
C GLU A 91 12.46 -1.04 -1.04
N CYS A 92 11.90 -2.25 -1.16
CA CYS A 92 10.48 -2.48 -1.38
C CYS A 92 9.65 -2.52 -0.09
N GLU A 93 10.29 -2.38 1.07
CA GLU A 93 9.58 -2.23 2.33
C GLU A 93 8.65 -1.01 2.28
N VAL A 94 7.44 -1.17 2.79
CA VAL A 94 6.40 -0.16 2.75
C VAL A 94 6.00 0.24 4.15
N HIS A 95 5.90 1.55 4.34
CA HIS A 95 5.54 2.15 5.61
C HIS A 95 4.31 3.03 5.44
N LEU A 96 3.47 3.03 6.47
CA LEU A 96 2.31 3.91 6.57
C LEU A 96 2.49 4.90 7.70
N SER A 97 2.06 6.13 7.46
CA SER A 97 1.90 7.13 8.51
C SER A 97 0.57 7.87 8.34
N LYS A 98 -0.02 8.28 9.46
CA LYS A 98 -1.26 9.07 9.47
C LYS A 98 -0.93 10.51 9.84
N LYS A 99 -1.29 11.45 8.96
CA LYS A 99 -1.20 12.89 9.20
C LYS A 99 -2.59 13.50 9.04
N GLY A 100 -3.26 13.74 10.17
CA GLY A 100 -4.67 14.13 10.18
C GLY A 100 -5.55 13.02 9.60
N LYS A 101 -6.32 13.32 8.55
CA LYS A 101 -7.19 12.35 7.86
C LYS A 101 -6.50 11.63 6.69
N ALA A 102 -5.27 12.02 6.35
CA ALA A 102 -4.54 11.46 5.21
C ALA A 102 -3.62 10.31 5.67
N THR A 103 -3.64 9.23 4.90
CA THR A 103 -2.69 8.12 5.00
C THR A 103 -1.58 8.35 3.97
N HIS A 104 -0.34 8.40 4.43
CA HIS A 104 0.84 8.52 3.59
C HIS A 104 1.54 7.18 3.47
N ILE A 105 1.93 6.83 2.25
CA ILE A 105 2.71 5.62 1.95
C ILE A 105 4.14 6.07 1.67
N THR A 106 5.11 5.41 2.31
CA THR A 106 6.54 5.64 2.07
C THR A 106 7.21 4.33 1.69
N THR A 107 8.00 4.32 0.62
CA THR A 107 8.80 3.17 0.16
C THR A 107 9.96 3.68 -0.69
N ASN A 108 11.05 2.92 -0.75
CA ASN A 108 12.20 3.20 -1.62
C ASN A 108 12.14 2.40 -2.94
N CYS A 109 11.00 1.75 -3.22
CA CYS A 109 10.84 0.94 -4.42
C CYS A 109 11.03 1.81 -5.67
N HIS A 110 11.95 1.41 -6.56
CA HIS A 110 12.20 2.11 -7.82
C HIS A 110 10.99 2.17 -8.77
N MET A 111 9.99 1.31 -8.57
CA MET A 111 8.74 1.30 -9.34
C MET A 111 7.57 1.95 -8.58
N VAL A 112 7.83 2.69 -7.51
CA VAL A 112 6.78 3.41 -6.77
C VAL A 112 5.95 4.29 -7.71
N SER A 113 4.65 4.29 -7.49
CA SER A 113 3.69 5.15 -8.16
C SER A 113 2.78 5.77 -7.12
N THR A 114 2.53 7.07 -7.24
CA THR A 114 1.69 7.78 -6.27
C THR A 114 0.22 7.43 -6.48
N PHE A 115 -0.52 7.23 -5.39
CA PHE A 115 -1.97 7.01 -5.46
C PHE A 115 -2.67 7.49 -4.20
N HIS A 116 -3.97 7.78 -4.32
CA HIS A 116 -4.80 8.11 -3.16
C HIS A 116 -5.21 6.83 -2.43
N TYR A 117 -4.78 6.71 -1.16
CA TYR A 117 -5.00 5.52 -0.35
C TYR A 117 -6.48 5.14 -0.22
N LYS A 118 -7.34 6.08 0.21
CA LYS A 118 -8.75 5.78 0.53
C LYS A 118 -9.56 5.29 -0.67
N PRO A 119 -9.50 5.93 -1.86
CA PRO A 119 -10.14 5.37 -3.06
C PRO A 119 -9.59 3.99 -3.46
N ALA A 120 -8.27 3.79 -3.34
CA ALA A 120 -7.66 2.49 -3.65
C ALA A 120 -8.13 1.39 -2.67
N GLU A 121 -8.25 1.69 -1.39
CA GLU A 121 -8.74 0.77 -0.36
C GLU A 121 -10.20 0.34 -0.59
N GLN A 122 -11.03 1.27 -1.06
CA GLN A 122 -12.44 1.04 -1.36
C GLN A 122 -12.62 0.26 -2.67
N GLY A 123 -11.79 0.53 -3.67
CA GLY A 123 -11.97 0.01 -5.02
C GLY A 123 -13.17 0.65 -5.73
N SER A 124 -13.32 0.33 -7.01
CA SER A 124 -14.49 0.73 -7.80
C SER A 124 -14.75 -0.27 -8.94
N LYS A 125 -15.85 -0.12 -9.66
CA LYS A 125 -16.14 -0.96 -10.83
C LYS A 125 -15.07 -0.83 -11.92
N THR A 126 -14.48 0.36 -12.10
CA THR A 126 -13.46 0.62 -13.12
C THR A 126 -12.04 0.38 -12.61
N THR A 127 -11.85 0.39 -11.29
CA THR A 127 -10.57 0.09 -10.62
C THR A 127 -10.81 -0.89 -9.48
N PRO A 128 -11.06 -2.17 -9.79
CA PRO A 128 -11.47 -3.16 -8.79
C PRO A 128 -10.34 -3.51 -7.81
N CYS A 129 -9.08 -3.30 -8.18
CA CYS A 129 -7.94 -3.64 -7.33
C CYS A 129 -7.87 -2.78 -6.04
N ARG A 130 -8.04 -3.45 -4.90
CA ARG A 130 -7.96 -2.94 -3.53
C ARG A 130 -6.66 -3.30 -2.82
N ASN A 131 -5.65 -3.76 -3.55
CA ASN A 131 -4.32 -4.03 -2.99
C ASN A 131 -3.66 -2.73 -2.52
N VAL A 132 -3.70 -2.50 -1.21
CA VAL A 132 -3.05 -1.38 -0.53
C VAL A 132 -2.19 -1.92 0.61
N PRO A 133 -1.14 -1.21 1.04
CA PRO A 133 -0.46 -1.55 2.27
C PRO A 133 -1.42 -1.44 3.46
N VAL A 134 -1.35 -2.36 4.40
CA VAL A 134 -2.12 -2.38 5.64
C VAL A 134 -1.18 -2.66 6.81
N VAL A 135 -1.43 -2.03 7.96
CA VAL A 135 -0.68 -2.32 9.19
C VAL A 135 -1.27 -3.58 9.82
N CYS A 136 -0.42 -4.58 10.10
CA CYS A 136 -0.85 -5.77 10.82
C CYS A 136 -1.07 -5.43 12.31
N GLY A 137 -2.29 -5.60 12.80
CA GLY A 137 -2.63 -5.37 14.21
C GLY A 137 -1.93 -6.32 15.19
N LEU A 138 -1.49 -7.49 14.72
CA LEU A 138 -0.70 -8.43 15.54
C LEU A 138 0.75 -7.98 15.72
N CYS A 139 1.35 -7.35 14.70
CA CYS A 139 2.69 -6.75 14.80
C CYS A 139 2.70 -5.47 15.65
N PHE A 140 1.58 -4.74 15.64
CA PHE A 140 1.44 -3.45 16.31
C PHE A 140 0.10 -3.40 17.06
N PRO A 141 -0.01 -4.06 18.23
CA PRO A 141 -1.26 -4.16 18.98
C PRO A 141 -1.69 -2.82 19.57
N ASP A 142 -0.74 -1.94 19.86
CA ASP A 142 -1.02 -0.62 20.40
C ASP A 142 -1.46 0.36 19.30
N PRO A 143 -2.43 1.26 19.60
CA PRO A 143 -2.81 2.31 18.67
C PRO A 143 -1.61 3.20 18.33
N PRO A 144 -1.40 3.55 17.05
CA PRO A 144 -0.26 4.36 16.66
C PRO A 144 -0.33 5.74 17.30
N ARG A 145 0.83 6.20 17.78
CA ARG A 145 0.99 7.61 18.18
C ARG A 145 0.75 8.52 16.96
N PRO A 146 0.21 9.74 17.14
CA PRO A 146 0.07 10.69 16.05
C PRO A 146 1.40 10.89 15.30
N GLY A 147 1.39 10.68 13.98
CA GLY A 147 2.59 10.78 13.14
C GLY A 147 3.54 9.57 13.19
N ALA A 148 3.20 8.51 13.94
CA ALA A 148 3.99 7.27 13.91
C ALA A 148 4.05 6.70 12.50
N VAL A 149 5.24 6.23 12.14
CA VAL A 149 5.51 5.48 10.91
C VAL A 149 5.53 4.01 11.27
N GLN A 150 4.64 3.22 10.67
CA GLN A 150 4.53 1.80 10.94
C GLN A 150 4.82 1.01 9.67
N ARG A 151 5.51 -0.12 9.82
CA ARG A 151 5.68 -1.07 8.73
C ARG A 151 4.32 -1.64 8.33
N ALA A 152 4.08 -1.76 7.03
CA ALA A 152 2.85 -2.28 6.48
C ALA A 152 3.14 -3.44 5.52
N GLN A 153 2.12 -4.26 5.29
CA GLN A 153 2.13 -5.35 4.33
C GLN A 153 1.09 -5.09 3.26
N TRP A 154 1.37 -5.43 2.01
CA TRP A 154 0.34 -5.37 0.97
C TRP A 154 -0.82 -6.31 1.34
N ARG A 155 -2.07 -5.85 1.16
CA ARG A 155 -3.26 -6.64 1.54
C ARG A 155 -3.21 -8.06 0.99
N TYR A 156 -2.82 -8.24 -0.26
CA TYR A 156 -2.73 -9.57 -0.88
C TYR A 156 -1.70 -10.48 -0.20
N ASN A 157 -0.68 -9.89 0.45
CA ASN A 157 0.37 -10.62 1.15
C ASN A 157 0.01 -10.91 2.62
N MET A 158 -1.12 -10.40 3.14
CA MET A 158 -1.43 -10.53 4.56
C MET A 158 -1.61 -11.97 5.02
N ALA A 159 -2.22 -12.83 4.19
CA ALA A 159 -2.38 -14.24 4.54
C ALA A 159 -1.04 -14.96 4.72
N GLU A 160 -0.09 -14.69 3.83
CA GLU A 160 1.27 -15.21 3.92
C GLU A 160 2.04 -14.57 5.09
N HIS A 161 1.86 -13.27 5.31
CA HIS A 161 2.49 -12.60 6.45
C HIS A 161 2.05 -13.21 7.78
N VAL A 162 0.74 -13.46 7.97
CA VAL A 162 0.21 -14.10 9.18
C VAL A 162 0.77 -15.50 9.32
N SER A 163 0.78 -16.32 8.26
CA SER A 163 1.31 -17.70 8.37
C SER A 163 2.79 -17.76 8.75
N ILE A 164 3.60 -16.78 8.32
CA ILE A 164 5.04 -16.72 8.62
C ILE A 164 5.34 -16.07 9.98
N ALA A 165 4.74 -14.90 10.25
CA ALA A 165 5.10 -14.08 11.40
C ALA A 165 4.22 -14.32 12.64
N HIS A 166 3.05 -14.93 12.44
CA HIS A 166 2.01 -15.13 13.45
C HIS A 166 1.43 -16.55 13.33
N SER A 167 2.32 -17.54 13.24
CA SER A 167 1.97 -18.96 13.01
C SER A 167 1.04 -19.57 14.08
N GLU A 168 0.95 -18.92 15.23
CA GLU A 168 0.03 -19.24 16.32
C GLU A 168 -1.44 -18.94 15.99
N TYR A 169 -1.71 -18.10 14.98
CA TYR A 169 -3.05 -17.75 14.51
C TYR A 169 -3.45 -18.56 13.28
N SER A 170 -4.75 -18.86 13.19
CA SER A 170 -5.36 -19.43 12.02
C SER A 170 -5.39 -18.39 10.89
N SER A 171 -5.13 -18.84 9.67
CA SER A 171 -5.16 -18.02 8.47
C SER A 171 -5.61 -18.87 7.28
N PRO A 172 -5.97 -18.26 6.14
CA PRO A 172 -6.31 -19.00 4.92
C PRO A 172 -5.22 -19.98 4.45
N LEU A 173 -3.96 -19.74 4.81
CA LEU A 173 -2.82 -20.62 4.46
C LEU A 173 -2.42 -21.58 5.58
N SER A 174 -2.91 -21.38 6.80
CA SER A 174 -2.64 -22.23 7.97
C SER A 174 -3.85 -22.26 8.89
N PRO A 175 -4.83 -23.17 8.68
CA PRO A 175 -6.10 -23.15 9.41
C PRO A 175 -6.01 -23.74 10.84
N GLY A 176 -4.85 -24.22 11.29
CA GLY A 176 -4.71 -24.97 12.55
C GLY A 176 -4.42 -24.15 13.81
N GLY A 177 -4.44 -22.82 13.74
CA GLY A 177 -4.07 -21.93 14.84
C GLY A 177 -5.25 -21.38 15.65
N THR A 178 -4.94 -20.44 16.54
CA THR A 178 -5.93 -19.65 17.30
C THR A 178 -6.71 -18.73 16.37
N ARG A 179 -8.01 -18.55 16.60
CA ARG A 179 -8.84 -17.66 15.78
C ARG A 179 -8.21 -16.28 15.59
N LEU A 180 -8.19 -15.83 14.34
CA LEU A 180 -7.67 -14.52 14.00
C LEU A 180 -8.60 -13.42 14.56
N PRO A 181 -8.06 -12.34 15.16
CA PRO A 181 -8.87 -11.21 15.58
C PRO A 181 -9.64 -10.60 14.40
N HIS A 182 -10.91 -10.25 14.62
CA HIS A 182 -11.81 -9.75 13.58
C HIS A 182 -11.23 -8.54 12.81
N GLU A 183 -10.60 -7.60 13.51
CA GLU A 183 -10.00 -6.42 12.87
C GLU A 183 -8.85 -6.77 11.91
N VAL A 184 -8.05 -7.78 12.26
CA VAL A 184 -6.95 -8.25 11.42
C VAL A 184 -7.52 -8.96 10.19
N TRP A 185 -8.53 -9.82 10.37
CA TRP A 185 -9.26 -10.46 9.28
C TRP A 185 -9.86 -9.45 8.29
N GLU A 186 -10.59 -8.45 8.79
CA GLU A 186 -11.22 -7.41 7.97
C GLU A 186 -10.21 -6.62 7.13
N SER A 187 -9.00 -6.43 7.66
CA SER A 187 -7.93 -5.72 6.94
C SER A 187 -7.32 -6.54 5.79
N MET A 188 -7.35 -7.88 5.90
CA MET A 188 -6.72 -8.80 4.95
C MET A 188 -7.69 -9.46 3.96
N LYS A 189 -8.99 -9.46 4.24
CA LYS A 189 -9.97 -10.14 3.39
C LYS A 189 -9.94 -9.63 1.95
N LEU A 190 -10.04 -10.56 1.00
CA LEU A 190 -10.15 -10.28 -0.43
C LEU A 190 -11.62 -10.41 -0.84
N ASP A 191 -12.10 -9.45 -1.61
CA ASP A 191 -13.49 -9.44 -2.07
C ASP A 191 -13.61 -10.34 -3.31
N PRO A 192 -14.47 -11.38 -3.31
CA PRO A 192 -14.65 -12.25 -4.47
C PRO A 192 -15.04 -11.49 -5.76
N THR A 193 -15.71 -10.34 -5.63
CA THR A 193 -16.07 -9.50 -6.77
C THR A 193 -14.85 -8.80 -7.37
N GLU A 194 -13.90 -8.37 -6.53
CA GLU A 194 -12.60 -7.85 -6.97
C GLU A 194 -11.80 -8.93 -7.69
N GLU A 195 -11.73 -10.15 -7.12
CA GLU A 195 -10.97 -11.26 -7.72
C GLU A 195 -11.53 -11.63 -9.10
N THR A 196 -12.86 -11.73 -9.20
CA THR A 196 -13.54 -12.00 -10.47
C THR A 196 -13.27 -10.88 -11.49
N ALA A 197 -13.35 -9.61 -11.06
CA ALA A 197 -13.09 -8.47 -11.94
C ALA A 197 -11.63 -8.38 -12.41
N LEU A 198 -10.68 -8.98 -11.68
CA LEU A 198 -9.27 -9.11 -12.07
C LEU A 198 -8.99 -10.37 -12.92
N GLY A 199 -10.04 -11.12 -13.26
CA GLY A 199 -9.98 -12.30 -14.13
C GLY A 199 -9.47 -13.55 -13.41
N ILE A 200 -9.64 -13.64 -12.09
CA ILE A 200 -9.39 -14.89 -11.36
C ILE A 200 -10.54 -15.86 -11.69
N PRO A 201 -10.26 -17.09 -12.16
CA PRO A 201 -11.30 -18.10 -12.37
C PRO A 201 -12.02 -18.42 -11.07
N THR A 202 -13.35 -18.56 -11.10
CA THR A 202 -14.15 -18.86 -9.91
C THR A 202 -13.68 -20.11 -9.16
N ALA A 203 -13.17 -21.12 -9.88
CA ALA A 203 -12.61 -22.34 -9.29
C ALA A 203 -11.30 -22.11 -8.50
N SER A 204 -10.60 -21.00 -8.75
CA SER A 204 -9.38 -20.61 -8.06
C SER A 204 -9.62 -19.63 -6.91
N ILE A 205 -10.83 -19.08 -6.77
CA ILE A 205 -11.20 -18.23 -5.64
C ILE A 205 -11.53 -19.16 -4.46
N PRO A 206 -10.76 -19.10 -3.35
CA PRO A 206 -11.04 -19.92 -2.19
C PRO A 206 -12.36 -19.51 -1.54
N ARG A 207 -12.93 -20.43 -0.77
CA ARG A 207 -14.08 -20.12 0.08
C ARG A 207 -13.71 -19.05 1.10
N VAL A 208 -14.71 -18.29 1.52
CA VAL A 208 -14.55 -17.32 2.60
C VAL A 208 -14.01 -18.05 3.83
N PHE A 209 -12.98 -17.49 4.44
CA PHE A 209 -12.39 -18.04 5.66
C PHE A 209 -13.31 -17.69 6.84
N GLU A 210 -13.82 -18.72 7.52
CA GLU A 210 -14.84 -18.58 8.56
C GLU A 210 -14.27 -18.63 9.98
N ASP A 211 -12.98 -18.98 10.17
CA ASP A 211 -12.37 -19.15 11.49
C ASP A 211 -11.84 -17.81 12.06
N VAL A 212 -12.78 -16.92 12.33
CA VAL A 212 -12.54 -15.54 12.80
C VAL A 212 -13.21 -15.37 14.15
N ALA A 213 -12.52 -14.71 15.09
CA ALA A 213 -13.10 -14.38 16.39
C ALA A 213 -14.28 -13.41 16.22
N GLY A 214 -15.31 -13.53 17.07
CA GLY A 214 -16.42 -12.59 17.06
C GLY A 214 -15.96 -11.14 17.36
N PRO A 215 -16.69 -10.10 16.90
CA PRO A 215 -16.34 -8.71 17.16
C PRO A 215 -16.23 -8.38 18.66
N ASP A 216 -16.95 -9.12 19.51
CA ASP A 216 -17.03 -8.90 20.97
C ASP A 216 -16.12 -9.83 21.79
N GLU A 217 -15.47 -10.83 21.17
CA GLU A 217 -14.64 -11.83 21.87
C GLU A 217 -13.18 -11.36 22.09
N GLY A 218 -12.84 -10.16 21.63
CA GLY A 218 -11.45 -9.70 21.45
C GLY A 218 -10.93 -8.68 22.43
N VAL A 219 -11.60 -8.37 23.55
CA VAL A 219 -11.01 -7.46 24.54
C VAL A 219 -11.41 -7.82 25.97
N ASP A 220 -10.56 -8.57 26.68
CA ASP A 220 -10.48 -8.48 28.14
C ASP A 220 -9.96 -7.08 28.50
N ARG A 221 -10.87 -6.09 28.46
CA ARG A 221 -10.60 -4.75 28.97
C ARG A 221 -10.51 -4.87 30.49
N ALA A 222 -9.30 -4.92 31.01
CA ALA A 222 -9.04 -4.58 32.40
C ALA A 222 -9.73 -3.24 32.71
N ASP A 223 -10.60 -3.26 33.71
CA ASP A 223 -11.45 -2.16 34.17
C ASP A 223 -10.65 -0.87 34.40
N VAL A 224 -10.83 0.11 33.52
CA VAL A 224 -10.53 1.52 33.83
C VAL A 224 -11.86 2.25 33.98
N VAL A 225 -12.37 2.26 35.22
CA VAL A 225 -13.52 3.05 35.66
C VAL A 225 -13.18 4.53 35.55
N GLY A 226 -13.46 5.12 34.39
CA GLY A 226 -13.41 6.56 34.14
C GLY A 226 -14.80 7.19 34.24
N LYS A 227 -15.08 7.88 35.37
CA LYS A 227 -16.31 8.66 35.61
C LYS A 227 -16.60 9.65 34.47
N LYS A 228 -17.73 9.48 33.78
CA LYS A 228 -18.30 10.49 32.87
C LYS A 228 -18.82 11.69 33.67
N ARG A 229 -18.24 12.89 33.43
CA ARG A 229 -18.88 14.17 33.79
C ARG A 229 -19.75 14.64 32.62
N ALA A 230 -21.02 14.91 32.92
CA ALA A 230 -22.00 15.46 31.98
C ALA A 230 -21.66 16.93 31.64
N ALA A 231 -21.59 17.26 30.35
CA ALA A 231 -21.48 18.62 29.85
C ALA A 231 -22.88 19.16 29.49
N LYS A 232 -23.17 20.34 30.05
CA LYS A 232 -24.43 21.09 30.00
C LYS A 232 -24.64 21.70 28.60
N LYS A 233 -25.83 21.54 28.03
CA LYS A 233 -26.26 22.16 26.77
C LYS A 233 -26.42 23.68 26.96
N SER A 234 -25.85 24.47 26.04
CA SER A 234 -26.13 25.90 25.90
C SER A 234 -26.78 26.17 24.54
N ALA A 235 -27.80 27.04 24.56
CA ALA A 235 -28.78 27.31 23.51
C ALA A 235 -28.24 28.11 22.30
N PRO A 236 -28.98 28.18 21.17
CA PRO A 236 -28.52 28.81 19.94
C PRO A 236 -28.79 30.33 19.92
N GLY A 237 -27.76 31.10 19.53
CA GLY A 237 -27.84 32.54 19.32
C GLY A 237 -28.33 32.89 17.91
N THR A 238 -29.30 33.80 17.86
CA THR A 238 -30.00 34.35 16.71
C THR A 238 -29.07 35.21 15.83
N SER A 239 -28.95 34.90 14.53
CA SER A 239 -28.21 35.71 13.56
C SER A 239 -29.16 36.62 12.77
N GLN A 240 -29.07 37.92 13.02
CA GLN A 240 -29.77 38.97 12.25
C GLN A 240 -29.07 39.22 10.90
N ARG A 241 -29.86 39.21 9.83
CA ARG A 241 -29.56 39.74 8.50
C ARG A 241 -29.27 41.24 8.57
N ARG A 242 -28.19 41.71 7.95
CA ARG A 242 -28.10 43.07 7.41
C ARG A 242 -27.91 43.03 5.89
N ARG A 243 -28.90 43.60 5.21
CA ARG A 243 -28.85 44.09 3.84
C ARG A 243 -27.99 45.36 3.82
N THR A 244 -27.13 45.49 2.83
CA THR A 244 -26.69 46.79 2.33
C THR A 244 -26.90 46.77 0.82
N GLY A 245 -27.76 47.66 0.35
CA GLY A 245 -27.82 48.07 -1.04
C GLY A 245 -27.33 49.52 -1.13
N ALA A 246 -26.53 49.77 -2.15
CA ALA A 246 -26.38 50.98 -2.97
C ALA A 246 -25.06 50.82 -3.73
#